data_AF-A0A8H5G9W0-F1
#
_entry.id   AF-A0A8H5G9W0-F1
#
_cell.length_a   1.000
_cell.length_b   1.000
_cell.length_c   1.000
_cell.angle_alpha   90.00
_cell.angle_beta   90.00
_cell.angle_gamma   90.00
#
_symmetry.space_group_name_H-M   'P 1'
#
loop_
_entity.id
_entity.type
_entity.pdbx_description
1 polymer ?
#
loop_
_entity_poly.entity_id
_entity_poly.type
_entity_poly.pdbx_seq_one_letter_code
_entity_poly.pdbx_strand_id
1 'polypeptide(L)'
;MSFFPNANNIVVTNPVFVEHHQQYGRGIELLYNASRMQAAYDSAANEFAADSLPETRHGSILEGLSTWARHSTPPFLSLWIVGPESNLAHLCADNLGDYLAASFFFSRELGVEDPTQFFTTIAYQLALYFPAYEALINAKLRQSPGLLFKSLKIQFRELIARPFQELRARGETIDESRRIIIINGLDDCKGDQARQELLRILTTETEPLPLRYCCGWTAAPAEVYSPSEFGCMASNRQKVLGGLRKARGHKDVHGMPRG
;
A
#
# COMPACT_ATOMS: atom_id res chain seq x y z
N MET A 1 -39.85 17.41 -9.43
CA MET A 1 -40.94 18.32 -9.02
C MET A 1 -40.35 19.34 -8.06
N SER A 2 -40.40 20.63 -8.37
CA SER A 2 -40.00 21.69 -7.44
C SER A 2 -41.15 21.96 -6.49
N PHE A 3 -40.91 21.96 -5.18
CA PHE A 3 -41.95 22.21 -4.20
C PHE A 3 -42.38 23.69 -4.15
N PHE A 4 -41.51 24.64 -4.53
CA PHE A 4 -41.82 26.08 -4.48
C PHE A 4 -41.09 26.89 -5.58
N PRO A 5 -41.46 26.74 -6.86
CA PRO A 5 -40.92 27.61 -7.90
C PRO A 5 -41.44 29.05 -7.74
N ASN A 6 -40.54 30.04 -7.81
CA ASN A 6 -40.81 31.48 -7.72
C ASN A 6 -41.40 31.99 -6.39
N ALA A 7 -41.10 31.35 -5.25
CA ALA A 7 -41.53 31.86 -3.94
C ALA A 7 -40.63 32.98 -3.39
N ASN A 8 -41.24 34.00 -2.82
CA ASN A 8 -40.62 35.16 -2.18
C ASN A 8 -41.48 35.61 -0.97
N ASN A 9 -40.86 36.28 0.02
CA ASN A 9 -41.49 36.71 1.28
C ASN A 9 -42.04 35.57 2.17
N ILE A 10 -41.26 34.51 2.36
CA ILE A 10 -41.65 33.40 3.25
C ILE A 10 -41.43 33.80 4.71
N VAL A 11 -42.51 33.75 5.51
CA VAL A 11 -42.48 33.94 6.96
C VAL A 11 -42.69 32.59 7.64
N VAL A 12 -41.72 32.16 8.46
CA VAL A 12 -41.81 30.93 9.24
C VAL A 12 -42.01 31.31 10.70
N THR A 13 -43.13 30.90 11.29
CA THR A 13 -43.48 31.18 12.69
C THR A 13 -43.27 29.92 13.54
N ASN A 14 -42.64 30.07 14.71
CA ASN A 14 -42.22 28.96 15.59
C ASN A 14 -41.47 27.81 14.88
N PRO A 15 -40.41 28.08 14.10
CA PRO A 15 -39.62 27.01 13.51
C PRO A 15 -38.98 26.15 14.61
N VAL A 16 -39.11 24.83 14.46
CA VAL A 16 -38.18 23.89 15.08
C VAL A 16 -37.11 23.57 14.04
N PHE A 17 -35.94 24.17 14.19
CA PHE A 17 -34.79 23.82 13.37
C PHE A 17 -34.23 22.50 13.89
N VAL A 18 -34.42 21.43 13.11
CA VAL A 18 -33.74 20.16 13.35
C VAL A 18 -32.52 20.14 12.45
N GLU A 19 -31.35 20.36 13.04
CA GLU A 19 -30.09 20.14 12.34
C GLU A 19 -29.92 18.62 12.18
N HIS A 20 -30.19 18.13 10.97
CA HIS A 20 -29.81 16.78 10.59
C HIS A 20 -28.30 16.80 10.35
N HIS A 21 -27.51 16.60 11.40
CA HIS A 21 -26.17 16.05 11.23
C HIS A 21 -26.35 14.64 10.68
N GLN A 22 -26.47 14.51 9.36
CA GLN A 22 -26.17 13.24 8.75
C GLN A 22 -24.73 12.91 9.16
N GLN A 23 -24.54 11.85 9.93
CA GLN A 23 -23.22 11.40 10.42
C GLN A 23 -22.34 10.85 9.27
N TYR A 24 -22.25 11.58 8.16
CA TYR A 24 -21.16 11.43 7.21
C TYR A 24 -19.91 11.99 7.90
N GLY A 25 -18.87 11.17 8.09
CA GLY A 25 -17.55 11.67 8.47
C GLY A 25 -16.86 10.97 9.63
N ARG A 26 -17.57 10.50 10.66
CA ARG A 26 -16.87 9.95 11.85
C ARG A 26 -16.03 8.70 11.55
N GLY A 27 -16.49 7.81 10.67
CA GLY A 27 -15.73 6.59 10.37
C GLY A 27 -14.41 6.89 9.65
N ILE A 28 -14.46 7.77 8.65
CA ILE A 28 -13.27 8.20 7.90
C ILE A 28 -12.35 9.08 8.76
N GLU A 29 -12.90 9.95 9.60
CA GLU A 29 -12.12 10.74 10.55
C GLU A 29 -11.38 9.85 11.56
N LEU A 30 -12.04 8.82 12.09
CA LEU A 30 -11.39 7.82 12.94
C LEU A 30 -10.27 7.08 12.19
N LEU A 31 -10.50 6.74 10.93
CA LEU A 31 -9.48 6.09 10.10
C LEU A 31 -8.27 6.99 9.85
N TYR A 32 -8.51 8.27 9.52
CA TYR A 32 -7.46 9.27 9.35
C TYR A 32 -6.62 9.40 10.62
N ASN A 33 -7.26 9.55 11.78
CA ASN A 33 -6.58 9.67 13.06
C ASN A 33 -5.76 8.43 13.45
N ALA A 34 -6.15 7.25 12.98
CA ALA A 34 -5.40 6.00 13.18
C ALA A 34 -4.35 5.73 12.09
N SER A 35 -4.28 6.57 11.05
CA SER A 35 -3.35 6.43 9.93
C SER A 35 -2.03 7.16 10.19
N ARG A 36 -0.97 6.66 9.58
CA ARG A 36 0.37 7.26 9.60
C ARG A 36 0.61 7.99 8.30
N MET A 37 0.05 9.20 8.17
CA MET A 37 0.13 9.97 6.91
C MET A 37 1.57 10.36 6.51
N GLN A 38 2.50 10.40 7.46
CA GLN A 38 3.94 10.56 7.18
C GLN A 38 4.55 9.38 6.39
N ALA A 39 3.86 8.24 6.34
CA ALA A 39 4.28 7.07 5.56
C ALA A 39 3.90 7.18 4.08
N ALA A 40 3.02 8.12 3.70
CA ALA A 40 2.64 8.30 2.30
C ALA A 40 3.82 8.89 1.50
N TYR A 41 3.96 8.48 0.24
CA TYR A 41 5.07 8.89 -0.61
C TYR A 41 5.11 10.41 -0.85
N ASP A 42 3.94 11.05 -0.88
CA ASP A 42 3.71 12.48 -1.14
C ASP A 42 3.61 13.30 0.16
N SER A 43 3.94 12.69 1.31
CA SER A 43 4.02 13.43 2.55
C SER A 43 5.21 14.38 2.56
N ALA A 44 5.14 15.48 3.32
CA ALA A 44 6.26 16.40 3.50
C ALA A 44 7.53 15.72 4.04
N ALA A 45 7.38 14.59 4.75
CA ALA A 45 8.52 13.81 5.24
C ALA A 45 9.25 13.05 4.10
N ASN A 46 8.56 12.79 2.99
CA ASN A 46 9.07 12.08 1.82
C ASN A 46 9.24 12.97 0.57
N GLU A 47 8.99 14.29 0.67
CA GLU A 47 9.03 15.24 -0.45
C GLU A 47 10.35 15.16 -1.25
N PHE A 48 11.48 15.01 -0.55
CA PHE A 48 12.81 14.91 -1.15
C PHE A 48 13.36 13.48 -1.16
N ALA A 49 12.52 12.46 -0.90
CA ALA A 49 12.97 11.07 -0.88
C ALA A 49 13.44 10.59 -2.27
N ALA A 50 12.86 11.15 -3.35
CA ALA A 50 13.33 10.90 -4.71
C ALA A 50 14.68 11.62 -4.97
N ASP A 51 14.76 12.91 -4.62
CA ASP A 51 15.93 13.77 -4.90
C ASP A 51 17.18 13.44 -4.09
N SER A 52 17.01 12.92 -2.88
CA SER A 52 18.12 12.64 -1.95
C SER A 52 18.94 11.42 -2.31
N LEU A 53 18.51 10.62 -3.30
CA LEU A 53 19.11 9.33 -3.61
C LEU A 53 19.72 9.32 -5.02
N PRO A 54 20.95 8.81 -5.21
CA PRO A 54 21.69 8.97 -6.46
C PRO A 54 20.87 8.56 -7.69
N GLU A 55 20.77 9.43 -8.70
CA GLU A 55 20.13 9.19 -10.03
C GLU A 55 20.64 7.94 -10.76
N THR A 56 21.63 7.26 -10.21
CA THR A 56 22.45 6.31 -10.95
C THR A 56 21.87 4.89 -10.95
N ARG A 57 21.55 4.43 -12.17
CA ARG A 57 21.75 3.07 -12.76
C ARG A 57 20.55 2.13 -12.95
N HIS A 58 19.31 2.59 -12.90
CA HIS A 58 18.18 1.66 -13.07
C HIS A 58 17.08 2.13 -14.03
N GLY A 59 17.41 2.95 -15.03
CA GLY A 59 16.43 3.41 -16.05
C GLY A 59 15.60 2.26 -16.64
N SER A 60 16.22 1.10 -16.90
CA SER A 60 15.50 -0.09 -17.39
C SER A 60 14.60 -0.77 -16.35
N ILE A 61 14.93 -0.69 -15.05
CA ILE A 61 14.04 -1.17 -13.98
C ILE A 61 12.86 -0.21 -13.87
N LEU A 62 13.11 1.10 -13.77
CA LEU A 62 12.03 2.09 -13.70
C LEU A 62 11.12 2.01 -14.91
N GLU A 63 11.66 1.87 -16.13
CA GLU A 63 10.88 1.65 -17.35
C GLU A 63 10.07 0.35 -17.29
N GLY A 64 10.66 -0.75 -16.80
CA GLY A 64 9.96 -2.02 -16.60
C GLY A 64 8.83 -1.93 -15.56
N LEU A 65 9.06 -1.23 -14.45
CA LEU A 65 8.07 -0.97 -13.40
C LEU A 65 6.93 -0.10 -13.93
N SER A 66 7.29 0.99 -14.61
CA SER A 66 6.41 1.94 -15.28
C SER A 66 5.51 1.24 -16.31
N THR A 67 6.09 0.31 -17.09
CA THR A 67 5.37 -0.53 -18.05
C THR A 67 4.43 -1.51 -17.36
N TRP A 68 4.89 -2.23 -16.34
CA TRP A 68 4.06 -3.17 -15.58
C TRP A 68 2.89 -2.46 -14.90
N ALA A 69 3.15 -1.32 -14.29
CA ALA A 69 2.16 -0.51 -13.60
C ALA A 69 1.01 -0.09 -14.52
N ARG A 70 1.33 0.37 -15.74
CA ARG A 70 0.34 0.84 -16.72
C ARG A 70 -0.30 -0.28 -17.54
N HIS A 71 0.19 -1.51 -17.45
CA HIS A 71 -0.34 -2.62 -18.22
C HIS A 71 -1.79 -2.91 -17.82
N SER A 72 -2.73 -3.06 -18.75
CA SER A 72 -4.15 -3.32 -18.41
C SER A 72 -4.34 -4.68 -17.75
N THR A 73 -3.69 -5.72 -18.28
CA THR A 73 -3.74 -7.11 -17.79
C THR A 73 -2.36 -7.66 -17.46
N PRO A 74 -1.70 -7.19 -16.38
CA PRO A 74 -0.32 -7.57 -16.11
C PRO A 74 -0.22 -9.08 -15.85
N PRO A 75 0.89 -9.73 -16.25
CA PRO A 75 1.08 -11.17 -16.07
C PRO A 75 1.17 -11.57 -14.58
N PHE A 76 1.47 -10.62 -13.70
CA PHE A 76 1.52 -10.78 -12.25
C PHE A 76 0.92 -9.56 -11.55
N LEU A 77 0.29 -9.78 -10.38
CA LEU A 77 -0.37 -8.74 -9.58
C LEU A 77 0.54 -8.19 -8.47
N SER A 78 1.53 -8.99 -8.06
CA SER A 78 2.51 -8.58 -7.04
C SER A 78 3.92 -8.57 -7.63
N LEU A 79 4.61 -7.46 -7.43
CA LEU A 79 5.98 -7.24 -7.87
C LEU A 79 6.87 -6.94 -6.66
N TRP A 80 7.94 -7.70 -6.52
CA TRP A 80 8.91 -7.56 -5.44
C TRP A 80 10.21 -7.03 -6.01
N ILE A 81 10.74 -5.97 -5.42
CA ILE A 81 11.97 -5.31 -5.85
C ILE A 81 13.00 -5.42 -4.73
N VAL A 82 14.19 -5.89 -5.10
CA VAL A 82 15.36 -5.86 -4.24
C VAL A 82 16.37 -4.90 -4.84
N GLY A 83 16.67 -3.82 -4.12
CA GLY A 83 17.56 -2.77 -4.57
C GLY A 83 17.31 -1.46 -3.81
N PRO A 84 17.96 -0.37 -4.23
CA PRO A 84 17.82 0.92 -3.55
C PRO A 84 16.35 1.34 -3.40
N GLU A 85 16.00 1.84 -2.22
CA GLU A 85 14.67 2.39 -1.88
C GLU A 85 14.20 3.44 -2.89
N SER A 86 15.16 4.19 -3.46
CA SER A 86 14.93 5.22 -4.46
C SER A 86 14.17 4.74 -5.68
N ASN A 87 14.27 3.46 -6.05
CA ASN A 87 13.59 2.94 -7.24
C ASN A 87 12.06 3.06 -7.12
N LEU A 88 11.51 2.83 -5.92
CA LEU A 88 10.06 2.95 -5.69
C LEU A 88 9.61 4.39 -5.46
N ALA A 89 10.43 5.21 -4.80
CA ALA A 89 10.17 6.63 -4.66
C ALA A 89 10.06 7.31 -6.04
N HIS A 90 11.03 7.07 -6.93
CA HIS A 90 11.01 7.58 -8.31
C HIS A 90 9.82 7.03 -9.13
N LEU A 91 9.43 5.77 -8.90
CA LEU A 91 8.25 5.20 -9.56
C LEU A 91 6.99 5.99 -9.16
N CYS A 92 6.80 6.30 -7.88
CA CYS A 92 5.68 7.11 -7.42
C CYS A 92 5.69 8.52 -8.02
N ALA A 93 6.83 9.22 -7.89
CA ALA A 93 6.95 10.65 -8.21
C ALA A 93 6.69 10.96 -9.69
N ASP A 94 7.34 10.22 -10.60
CA ASP A 94 7.37 10.60 -12.02
C ASP A 94 6.47 9.74 -12.90
N ASN A 95 6.06 8.57 -12.41
CA ASN A 95 5.64 7.49 -13.29
C ASN A 95 4.29 6.85 -12.97
N LEU A 96 3.60 7.23 -11.89
CA LEU A 96 2.32 6.60 -11.57
C LEU A 96 1.13 7.53 -11.62
N GLY A 97 1.23 8.82 -11.29
CA GLY A 97 0.08 9.73 -11.34
C GLY A 97 -1.19 9.09 -10.78
N ASP A 98 -2.25 9.05 -11.58
CA ASP A 98 -3.54 8.43 -11.20
C ASP A 98 -3.48 6.92 -10.94
N TYR A 99 -2.45 6.18 -11.38
CA TYR A 99 -2.39 4.72 -11.22
C TYR A 99 -2.12 4.28 -9.76
N LEU A 100 -1.55 5.19 -8.94
CA LEU A 100 -1.23 4.94 -7.54
C LEU A 100 -2.45 5.19 -6.66
N ALA A 101 -2.93 4.12 -6.00
CA ALA A 101 -4.09 4.19 -5.12
C ALA A 101 -3.70 4.37 -3.65
N ALA A 102 -2.53 3.84 -3.25
CA ALA A 102 -1.99 4.04 -1.91
C ALA A 102 -0.48 3.78 -1.88
N SER A 103 0.18 4.31 -0.86
CA SER A 103 1.59 4.09 -0.60
C SER A 103 1.89 3.99 0.90
N PHE A 104 2.93 3.25 1.25
CA PHE A 104 3.48 3.21 2.60
C PHE A 104 4.99 2.99 2.55
N PHE A 105 5.74 3.98 3.03
CA PHE A 105 7.19 3.99 3.08
C PHE A 105 7.59 3.81 4.55
N PHE A 106 8.03 2.60 4.88
CA PHE A 106 8.68 2.36 6.15
C PHE A 106 10.01 3.11 6.19
N SER A 107 10.34 3.69 7.34
CA SER A 107 11.58 4.43 7.54
C SER A 107 11.90 4.50 9.03
N ARG A 108 13.04 3.96 9.43
CA ARG A 108 13.53 4.13 10.81
C ARG A 108 13.87 5.59 11.12
N GLU A 109 14.41 6.30 10.13
CA GLU A 109 14.81 7.71 10.27
C GLU A 109 13.62 8.62 10.55
N LEU A 110 12.47 8.34 9.93
CA LEU A 110 11.23 9.09 10.13
C LEU A 110 10.34 8.51 11.25
N GLY A 111 10.79 7.45 11.93
CA GLY A 111 10.02 6.77 12.96
C GLY A 111 8.75 6.09 12.42
N VAL A 112 8.75 5.72 11.13
CA VAL A 112 7.69 4.98 10.44
C VAL A 112 8.10 3.50 10.35
N GLU A 113 8.36 2.89 11.50
CA GLU A 113 8.84 1.51 11.60
C GLU A 113 7.74 0.54 12.06
N ASP A 114 6.68 1.04 12.73
CA ASP A 114 5.62 0.22 13.29
C ASP A 114 4.56 -0.16 12.23
N PRO A 115 4.34 -1.46 11.93
CA PRO A 115 3.36 -1.88 10.93
C PRO A 115 1.92 -1.80 11.43
N THR A 116 1.63 -1.57 12.71
CA THR A 116 0.26 -1.56 13.26
C THR A 116 -0.66 -0.53 12.61
N GLN A 117 -0.09 0.52 12.00
CA GLN A 117 -0.83 1.55 11.26
C GLN A 117 -0.79 1.33 9.74
N PHE A 118 -0.18 0.25 9.26
CA PHE A 118 -0.02 -0.02 7.83
C PHE A 118 -1.38 -0.12 7.12
N PHE A 119 -2.24 -1.05 7.54
CA PHE A 119 -3.52 -1.28 6.86
C PHE A 119 -4.54 -0.16 7.11
N THR A 120 -4.47 0.56 8.23
CA THR A 120 -5.30 1.75 8.43
C THR A 120 -4.92 2.86 7.45
N THR A 121 -3.61 3.10 7.27
CA THR A 121 -3.07 4.09 6.31
C THR A 121 -3.39 3.75 4.87
N ILE A 122 -3.25 2.47 4.48
CA ILE A 122 -3.64 2.00 3.14
C ILE A 122 -5.17 2.15 2.94
N ALA A 123 -5.97 1.74 3.92
CA ALA A 123 -7.43 1.86 3.83
C ALA A 123 -7.88 3.33 3.72
N TYR A 124 -7.23 4.24 4.42
CA TYR A 124 -7.54 5.67 4.32
C TYR A 124 -7.28 6.20 2.90
N GLN A 125 -6.10 5.94 2.35
CA GLN A 125 -5.76 6.37 0.98
C GLN A 125 -6.72 5.77 -0.06
N LEU A 126 -7.07 4.48 0.08
CA LEU A 126 -8.07 3.85 -0.78
C LEU A 126 -9.46 4.49 -0.65
N ALA A 127 -9.86 4.95 0.53
CA ALA A 127 -11.13 5.65 0.73
C ALA A 127 -11.14 7.03 0.06
N LEU A 128 -10.02 7.75 0.05
CA LEU A 128 -9.93 9.00 -0.71
C LEU A 128 -10.06 8.75 -2.23
N TYR A 129 -9.63 7.58 -2.67
CA TYR A 129 -9.54 7.24 -4.07
C TYR A 129 -10.81 6.60 -4.65
N PHE A 130 -11.50 5.77 -3.86
CA PHE A 130 -12.64 4.97 -4.30
C PHE A 130 -13.92 5.31 -3.49
N PRO A 131 -14.84 6.13 -4.03
CA PRO A 131 -16.03 6.57 -3.29
C PRO A 131 -16.92 5.42 -2.78
N ALA A 132 -17.08 4.35 -3.55
CA ALA A 132 -17.87 3.20 -3.12
C ALA A 132 -17.21 2.43 -1.95
N TYR A 133 -15.88 2.36 -1.95
CA TYR A 133 -15.11 1.77 -0.85
C TYR A 133 -15.15 2.65 0.40
N GLU A 134 -15.04 3.97 0.25
CA GLU A 134 -15.20 4.96 1.34
C GLU A 134 -16.50 4.74 2.09
N ALA A 135 -17.63 4.67 1.37
CA ALA A 135 -18.94 4.52 1.98
C ALA A 135 -19.04 3.24 2.84
N LEU A 136 -18.44 2.14 2.39
CA LEU A 136 -18.37 0.89 3.13
C LEU A 136 -17.54 1.00 4.40
N ILE A 137 -16.32 1.54 4.28
CA ILE A 137 -15.40 1.70 5.39
C ILE A 137 -15.95 2.65 6.44
N ASN A 138 -16.52 3.78 6.02
CA ASN A 138 -17.14 4.75 6.90
C ASN A 138 -18.29 4.11 7.70
N ALA A 139 -19.15 3.30 7.07
CA ALA A 139 -20.19 2.56 7.76
C ALA A 139 -19.62 1.53 8.75
N LYS A 140 -18.61 0.76 8.33
CA LYS A 140 -17.97 -0.28 9.14
C LYS A 140 -17.30 0.29 10.39
N LEU A 141 -16.56 1.40 10.26
CA LEU A 141 -15.84 2.02 11.36
C LEU A 141 -16.76 2.76 12.33
N ARG A 142 -17.91 3.28 11.89
CA ARG A 142 -18.93 3.80 12.80
C ARG A 142 -19.50 2.71 13.72
N GLN A 143 -19.61 1.49 13.22
CA GLN A 143 -20.13 0.35 13.99
C GLN A 143 -19.05 -0.31 14.85
N SER A 144 -17.79 -0.29 14.42
CA SER A 144 -16.69 -0.96 15.11
C SER A 144 -15.38 -0.19 15.05
N PRO A 145 -15.26 0.94 15.78
CA PRO A 145 -14.03 1.75 15.81
C PRO A 145 -12.79 0.97 16.28
N GLY A 146 -13.00 -0.02 17.16
CA GLY A 146 -11.92 -0.85 17.70
C GLY A 146 -11.18 -1.70 16.65
N LEU A 147 -11.71 -1.80 15.41
CA LEU A 147 -11.02 -2.45 14.28
C LEU A 147 -9.66 -1.82 13.97
N LEU A 148 -9.52 -0.52 14.21
CA LEU A 148 -8.29 0.24 13.94
C LEU A 148 -7.11 -0.21 14.80
N PHE A 149 -7.38 -0.86 15.94
CA PHE A 149 -6.35 -1.32 16.88
C PHE A 149 -6.22 -2.84 16.93
N LYS A 150 -6.79 -3.55 15.95
CA LYS A 150 -6.67 -5.02 15.85
C LYS A 150 -5.37 -5.44 15.19
N SER A 151 -5.09 -6.74 15.22
CA SER A 151 -3.93 -7.31 14.55
C SER A 151 -3.93 -7.04 13.04
N LEU A 152 -2.75 -7.06 12.42
CA LEU A 152 -2.56 -6.90 10.97
C LEU A 152 -3.51 -7.75 10.15
N LYS A 153 -3.68 -9.03 10.53
CA LYS A 153 -4.61 -9.95 9.90
C LYS A 153 -6.05 -9.48 9.92
N ILE A 154 -6.51 -8.98 11.06
CA ILE A 154 -7.89 -8.49 11.21
C ILE A 154 -8.06 -7.18 10.47
N GLN A 155 -7.10 -6.25 10.58
CA GLN A 155 -7.13 -5.00 9.84
C GLN A 155 -7.18 -5.26 8.33
N PHE A 156 -6.29 -6.09 7.79
CA PHE A 156 -6.32 -6.47 6.37
C PHE A 156 -7.67 -7.06 5.97
N ARG A 157 -8.17 -8.03 6.72
CA ARG A 157 -9.43 -8.70 6.40
C ARG A 157 -10.62 -7.73 6.40
N GLU A 158 -10.75 -6.91 7.44
CA GLU A 158 -11.93 -6.06 7.64
C GLU A 158 -11.87 -4.74 6.89
N LEU A 159 -10.67 -4.16 6.74
CA LEU A 159 -10.44 -2.88 6.09
C LEU A 159 -10.09 -3.03 4.62
N ILE A 160 -9.43 -4.11 4.18
CA ILE A 160 -9.05 -4.25 2.77
C ILE A 160 -9.90 -5.32 2.09
N ALA A 161 -9.75 -6.59 2.48
CA ALA A 161 -10.29 -7.70 1.71
C ALA A 161 -11.82 -7.74 1.65
N ARG A 162 -12.50 -7.67 2.79
CA ARG A 162 -13.97 -7.74 2.84
C ARG A 162 -14.64 -6.58 2.10
N PRO A 163 -14.23 -5.31 2.27
CA PRO A 163 -14.82 -4.21 1.51
C PRO A 163 -14.74 -4.43 -0.01
N PHE A 164 -13.60 -4.88 -0.54
CA PHE A 164 -13.49 -5.18 -1.98
C PHE A 164 -14.34 -6.38 -2.42
N GLN A 165 -14.48 -7.41 -1.57
CA GLN A 165 -15.40 -8.53 -1.83
C GLN A 165 -16.87 -8.07 -1.85
N GLU A 166 -17.25 -7.19 -0.91
CA GLU A 166 -18.59 -6.61 -0.83
C GLU A 166 -18.90 -5.75 -2.07
N LEU A 167 -17.95 -4.91 -2.52
CA LEU A 167 -18.09 -4.14 -3.77
C LEU A 167 -18.30 -5.06 -4.96
N ARG A 168 -17.48 -6.10 -5.09
CA ARG A 168 -17.63 -7.10 -6.16
C ARG A 168 -18.99 -7.77 -6.15
N ALA A 169 -19.49 -8.14 -4.97
CA ALA A 169 -20.81 -8.75 -4.81
C ALA A 169 -21.96 -7.79 -5.16
N ARG A 170 -21.76 -6.48 -5.00
CA ARG A 170 -22.70 -5.43 -5.41
C ARG A 170 -22.64 -5.08 -6.90
N GLY A 171 -21.71 -5.68 -7.65
CA GLY A 171 -21.51 -5.38 -9.07
C GLY A 171 -20.79 -4.04 -9.32
N GLU A 172 -20.14 -3.48 -8.29
CA GLU A 172 -19.36 -2.25 -8.45
C GLU A 172 -18.14 -2.52 -9.32
N THR A 173 -17.96 -1.70 -10.36
CA THR A 173 -16.78 -1.77 -11.22
C THR A 173 -15.69 -0.86 -10.66
N ILE A 174 -14.59 -1.48 -10.26
CA ILE A 174 -13.40 -0.76 -9.84
C ILE A 174 -12.56 -0.53 -11.09
N ASP A 175 -12.06 0.69 -11.31
CA ASP A 175 -11.20 0.98 -12.47
C ASP A 175 -9.91 0.16 -12.39
N GLU A 176 -9.58 -0.58 -13.46
CA GLU A 176 -8.37 -1.41 -13.58
C GLU A 176 -7.07 -0.64 -13.64
N SER A 177 -7.14 0.63 -14.04
CA SER A 177 -5.98 1.49 -14.18
C SER A 177 -5.47 2.04 -12.85
N ARG A 178 -6.28 2.10 -11.78
CA ARG A 178 -5.97 2.89 -10.58
C ARG A 178 -5.87 2.04 -9.31
N ARG A 179 -4.95 1.07 -9.27
CA ARG A 179 -5.00 -0.04 -8.28
C ARG A 179 -3.68 -0.35 -7.58
N ILE A 180 -2.65 0.47 -7.80
CA ILE A 180 -1.32 0.13 -7.33
C ILE A 180 -1.15 0.58 -5.89
N ILE A 181 -0.67 -0.33 -5.06
CA ILE A 181 -0.21 -0.07 -3.70
C ILE A 181 1.30 -0.25 -3.67
N ILE A 182 2.01 0.82 -3.31
CA ILE A 182 3.46 0.78 -3.15
C ILE A 182 3.83 0.64 -1.68
N ILE A 183 4.72 -0.31 -1.41
CA ILE A 183 5.23 -0.57 -0.08
C ILE A 183 6.75 -0.55 -0.18
N ASN A 184 7.39 0.41 0.48
CA ASN A 184 8.84 0.55 0.45
C ASN A 184 9.44 0.43 1.86
N GLY A 185 10.72 0.06 1.95
CA GLY A 185 11.44 -0.04 3.22
C GLY A 185 10.99 -1.22 4.09
N LEU A 186 10.55 -2.34 3.52
CA LEU A 186 10.08 -3.48 4.34
C LEU A 186 11.14 -4.02 5.31
N ASP A 187 12.43 -3.76 5.05
CA ASP A 187 13.55 -4.00 5.95
C ASP A 187 13.54 -3.12 7.22
N ASP A 188 12.86 -1.98 7.18
CA ASP A 188 12.67 -1.04 8.30
C ASP A 188 11.42 -1.33 9.13
N CYS A 189 10.59 -2.29 8.70
CA CYS A 189 9.45 -2.76 9.48
C CYS A 189 9.91 -3.43 10.78
N LYS A 190 9.50 -2.85 11.91
CA LYS A 190 9.87 -3.29 13.26
C LYS A 190 9.11 -4.53 13.69
N GLY A 191 9.83 -5.43 14.34
CA GLY A 191 9.29 -6.61 14.99
C GLY A 191 9.14 -7.78 14.02
N ASP A 192 9.96 -8.81 14.20
CA ASP A 192 10.05 -9.93 13.25
C ASP A 192 8.72 -10.64 13.03
N GLN A 193 7.96 -10.88 14.09
CA GLN A 193 6.64 -11.52 14.00
C GLN A 193 5.63 -10.67 13.22
N ALA A 194 5.62 -9.35 13.44
CA ALA A 194 4.71 -8.45 12.75
C ALA A 194 5.08 -8.30 11.27
N ARG A 195 6.39 -8.21 10.98
CA ARG A 195 6.92 -8.22 9.61
C ARG A 195 6.61 -9.53 8.89
N GLN A 196 6.80 -10.69 9.53
CA GLN A 196 6.45 -12.00 8.96
C GLN A 196 4.95 -12.09 8.65
N GLU A 197 4.07 -11.63 9.56
CA GLU A 197 2.63 -11.64 9.31
C GLU A 197 2.25 -10.69 8.16
N LEU A 198 2.85 -9.51 8.08
CA LEU A 198 2.66 -8.59 6.95
C LEU A 198 3.06 -9.25 5.63
N LEU A 199 4.24 -9.87 5.56
CA LEU A 199 4.71 -10.59 4.37
C LEU A 199 3.79 -11.74 4.00
N ARG A 200 3.33 -12.53 4.97
CA ARG A 200 2.38 -13.63 4.75
C ARG A 200 1.08 -13.11 4.15
N ILE A 201 0.53 -12.01 4.66
CA ILE A 201 -0.69 -11.39 4.11
C ILE A 201 -0.44 -10.94 2.66
N LEU A 202 0.64 -10.17 2.43
CA LEU A 202 0.97 -9.62 1.10
C LEU A 202 1.20 -10.70 0.04
N THR A 203 1.68 -11.88 0.45
CA THR A 203 2.01 -12.98 -0.46
C THR A 203 0.87 -13.98 -0.66
N THR A 204 0.00 -14.18 0.33
CA THR A 204 -1.01 -15.26 0.29
C THR A 204 -2.45 -14.78 0.18
N GLU A 205 -2.77 -13.55 0.60
CA GLU A 205 -4.16 -13.09 0.73
C GLU A 205 -4.57 -11.97 -0.24
N THR A 206 -3.62 -11.45 -1.01
CA THR A 206 -3.84 -10.30 -1.91
C THR A 206 -4.36 -10.69 -3.30
N GLU A 207 -4.10 -11.91 -3.77
CA GLU A 207 -4.45 -12.37 -5.12
C GLU A 207 -5.94 -12.21 -5.50
N PRO A 208 -6.93 -12.47 -4.60
CA PRO A 208 -8.34 -12.32 -4.94
C PRO A 208 -8.79 -10.86 -5.12
N LEU A 209 -7.94 -9.89 -4.73
CA LEU A 209 -8.31 -8.48 -4.68
C LEU A 209 -8.04 -7.80 -6.01
N PRO A 210 -8.85 -6.78 -6.37
CA PRO A 210 -8.63 -5.97 -7.55
C PRO A 210 -7.53 -4.92 -7.28
N LEU A 211 -6.39 -5.33 -6.73
CA LEU A 211 -5.29 -4.46 -6.34
C LEU A 211 -3.96 -5.03 -6.84
N ARG A 212 -3.01 -4.16 -7.14
CA ARG A 212 -1.63 -4.52 -7.49
C ARG A 212 -0.71 -4.07 -6.38
N TYR A 213 0.32 -4.86 -6.10
CA TYR A 213 1.24 -4.58 -5.00
C TYR A 213 2.64 -4.49 -5.56
N CYS A 214 3.35 -3.41 -5.24
CA CYS A 214 4.77 -3.26 -5.53
C CYS A 214 5.53 -3.08 -4.22
N CYS A 215 6.32 -4.08 -3.85
CA CYS A 215 6.97 -4.19 -2.56
C CYS A 215 8.49 -4.07 -2.72
N GLY A 216 9.13 -3.16 -1.99
CA GLY A 216 10.56 -2.88 -2.05
C GLY A 216 11.31 -3.26 -0.78
N TRP A 217 12.55 -3.71 -0.99
CA TRP A 217 13.55 -4.01 0.04
C TRP A 217 14.91 -3.45 -0.37
N THR A 218 15.60 -2.77 0.55
CA THR A 218 16.95 -2.23 0.30
C THR A 218 17.99 -3.33 0.10
N ALA A 219 17.91 -4.35 0.97
CA ALA A 219 18.67 -5.57 0.89
C ALA A 219 17.76 -6.69 1.38
N ALA A 220 17.58 -7.76 0.61
CA ALA A 220 16.67 -8.80 1.09
C ALA A 220 17.29 -9.55 2.29
N PRO A 221 16.48 -10.07 3.22
CA PRO A 221 16.98 -10.68 4.46
C PRO A 221 17.63 -12.01 4.18
N ALA A 222 18.78 -12.25 4.82
CA ALA A 222 19.39 -13.58 4.96
C ALA A 222 18.38 -14.66 5.42
N GLU A 223 17.39 -14.27 6.23
CA GLU A 223 16.38 -15.16 6.82
C GLU A 223 15.17 -15.43 5.91
N VAL A 224 14.85 -14.53 4.98
CA VAL A 224 13.82 -14.71 3.94
C VAL A 224 14.40 -15.43 2.71
N TYR A 225 15.74 -15.56 2.63
CA TYR A 225 16.46 -16.31 1.61
C TYR A 225 16.57 -17.82 1.90
N SER A 226 15.65 -18.41 2.66
CA SER A 226 15.46 -19.86 2.56
C SER A 226 14.76 -20.17 1.23
N PRO A 227 15.30 -21.05 0.37
CA PRO A 227 14.60 -21.53 -0.83
C PRO A 227 13.19 -22.09 -0.52
N SER A 228 12.91 -22.47 0.74
CA SER A 228 11.59 -22.98 1.15
C SER A 228 10.51 -21.90 1.27
N GLU A 229 10.85 -20.65 1.62
CA GLU A 229 9.85 -19.57 1.75
C GLU A 229 9.53 -18.96 0.38
N PHE A 230 10.54 -18.76 -0.49
CA PHE A 230 10.31 -18.36 -1.88
C PHE A 230 9.70 -19.47 -2.74
N GLY A 231 9.99 -20.74 -2.44
CA GLY A 231 9.32 -21.88 -3.08
C GLY A 231 7.80 -21.88 -2.84
N CYS A 232 7.33 -21.25 -1.76
CA CYS A 232 5.91 -21.07 -1.45
C CYS A 232 5.30 -19.81 -2.10
N MET A 233 6.12 -18.80 -2.45
CA MET A 233 5.71 -17.56 -3.12
C MET A 233 5.51 -17.70 -4.64
N ALA A 234 5.89 -18.85 -5.22
CA ALA A 234 5.67 -19.18 -6.63
C ALA A 234 4.19 -19.51 -6.92
N SER A 235 3.28 -18.57 -6.61
CA SER A 235 2.04 -18.44 -7.36
C SER A 235 2.39 -17.86 -8.73
N ASN A 236 1.70 -18.29 -9.79
CA ASN A 236 1.91 -17.83 -11.17
C ASN A 236 1.71 -16.30 -11.35
N ARG A 237 1.33 -15.56 -10.30
CA ARG A 237 1.05 -14.12 -10.33
C ARG A 237 2.01 -13.24 -9.48
N GLN A 238 3.21 -13.74 -9.12
CA GLN A 238 4.23 -12.92 -8.45
C GLN A 238 5.54 -12.89 -9.26
N LYS A 239 6.25 -11.74 -9.24
CA LYS A 239 7.58 -11.61 -9.86
C LYS A 239 8.55 -10.87 -8.94
N VAL A 240 9.81 -11.29 -8.96
CA VAL A 240 10.92 -10.63 -8.25
C VAL A 240 11.87 -9.99 -9.25
N LEU A 241 12.28 -8.75 -8.99
CA LEU A 241 13.28 -7.99 -9.75
C LEU A 241 14.43 -7.61 -8.80
N GLY A 242 15.65 -8.07 -9.10
CA GLY A 242 16.85 -7.77 -8.31
C GLY A 242 17.94 -8.82 -8.54
N GLY A 243 19.14 -8.35 -8.90
CA GLY A 243 20.26 -9.21 -9.28
C GLY A 243 21.09 -9.70 -8.10
N LEU A 244 21.27 -11.02 -8.02
CA LEU A 244 22.35 -11.69 -7.31
C LEU A 244 23.70 -11.01 -7.59
N ARG A 245 24.35 -10.45 -6.56
CA ARG A 245 25.81 -10.47 -6.56
C ARG A 245 26.21 -11.94 -6.44
N LYS A 246 26.71 -12.54 -7.53
CA LYS A 246 27.53 -13.76 -7.41
C LYS A 246 28.54 -13.51 -6.30
N ALA A 247 28.57 -14.39 -5.29
CA ALA A 247 29.65 -14.40 -4.32
C ALA A 247 30.97 -14.40 -5.10
N ARG A 248 31.80 -13.37 -4.87
CA ARG A 248 33.14 -13.28 -5.44
C ARG A 248 33.90 -14.53 -5.01
N GLY A 249 34.47 -15.22 -5.99
CA GLY A 249 35.08 -16.53 -5.83
C GLY A 249 36.11 -16.61 -4.72
N HIS A 250 36.13 -17.77 -4.07
CA HIS A 250 37.30 -18.28 -3.38
C HIS A 250 38.43 -18.35 -4.42
N LYS A 251 39.33 -17.35 -4.42
CA LYS A 251 40.67 -17.53 -4.94
C LYS A 251 41.43 -18.27 -3.85
N ASP A 252 41.54 -19.58 -3.97
CA ASP A 252 42.59 -20.30 -3.25
C ASP A 252 43.93 -19.95 -3.90
N VAL A 253 44.62 -19.07 -3.18
CA VAL A 253 45.99 -18.66 -3.43
C VAL A 253 46.89 -19.85 -3.20
N HIS A 254 47.82 -20.05 -4.13
CA HIS A 254 48.99 -20.91 -4.00
C HIS A 254 49.62 -20.87 -2.59
N GLY A 255 49.80 -22.06 -2.02
CA GLY A 255 50.69 -22.29 -0.89
C GLY A 255 51.34 -23.67 -1.01
N MET A 256 52.40 -23.78 -1.81
CA MET A 256 53.45 -24.77 -1.53
C MET A 256 54.08 -24.42 -0.17
N PRO A 257 54.53 -25.43 0.58
CA PRO A 257 55.96 -25.43 0.84
C PRO A 257 56.62 -26.80 0.68
N ARG A 258 57.92 -26.69 0.39
CA ARG A 258 58.93 -27.74 0.34
C ARG A 258 59.14 -28.35 1.73
N GLY A 259 59.46 -29.63 1.75
CA GLY A 259 59.90 -30.41 2.91
C GLY A 259 59.88 -31.88 2.59
#